data_AF-A0A7X2BWB4-F1
#
_entry.id   AF-A0A7X2BWB4-F1
#
_cell.length_a   1.000
_cell.length_b   1.000
_cell.length_c   1.000
_cell.angle_alpha   90.00
_cell.angle_beta   90.00
_cell.angle_gamma   90.00
#
_symmetry.space_group_name_H-M   'P 1'
#
loop_
_entity.id
_entity.type
_entity.pdbx_description
1 polymer ?
#
loop_
_entity_poly.entity_id
_entity_poly.type
_entity_poly.pdbx_seq_one_letter_code
_entity_poly.pdbx_strand_id
1 'polypeptide(L)'
;MNKPFISLCPEITRAHALTLMDWLEDERVTCYLSDSRHVSRSIGHAIDRTQLPILTHLFNQGGRFFMAFDRHDAPVGFVRLIKTGPDCEIVLVIGDSDKWGRNLGTRTILEGMKLAFLDMRAKKLIAKIHPDNTRSLKAFVRSGFVLESETPTLKSFSMAAGRYLQLLREGAVSNATKIFITEIDKARLEQLIALETGPALVELEHELERAIVVKPQQVASNVVTMNSRALLQLDDEEIEVALVYPEDADSNSGKHSVYSDIGAAILGYQEGDAIDWRISDRTRRIEIRKVLYQPEAAGHFHL
;
A
#
# COMPACT_ATOMS: atom_id res chain seq x y z
N MET A 1 -12.43 17.96 -2.57
CA MET A 1 -11.22 17.54 -3.28
C MET A 1 -10.96 16.09 -2.93
N ASN A 2 -10.92 15.18 -3.90
CA ASN A 2 -10.66 13.75 -3.64
C ASN A 2 -9.25 13.57 -3.07
N LYS A 3 -9.12 12.69 -2.06
CA LYS A 3 -7.82 12.36 -1.46
C LYS A 3 -6.92 11.69 -2.50
N PRO A 4 -5.62 12.02 -2.54
CA PRO A 4 -4.68 11.36 -3.44
C PRO A 4 -4.58 9.87 -3.05
N PHE A 5 -4.66 9.01 -4.06
CA PHE A 5 -4.54 7.57 -3.93
C PHE A 5 -3.34 7.11 -4.76
N ILE A 6 -2.56 6.19 -4.21
CA ILE A 6 -1.49 5.50 -4.93
C ILE A 6 -1.59 4.02 -4.57
N SER A 7 -1.41 3.17 -5.58
CA SER A 7 -1.11 1.76 -5.37
C SER A 7 0.25 1.43 -6.01
N LEU A 8 0.96 0.46 -5.44
CA LEU A 8 2.25 -0.02 -5.94
C LEU A 8 2.08 -1.45 -6.48
N CYS A 9 2.34 -1.64 -7.76
CA CYS A 9 2.22 -2.94 -8.42
C CYS A 9 3.61 -3.47 -8.82
N PRO A 10 3.96 -4.72 -8.48
CA PRO A 10 5.25 -5.30 -8.83
C PRO A 10 5.34 -5.77 -10.29
N GLU A 11 4.21 -5.94 -10.99
CA GLU A 11 4.22 -6.40 -12.38
C GLU A 11 4.60 -5.27 -13.35
N ILE A 12 5.67 -5.51 -14.12
CA ILE A 12 6.16 -4.56 -15.10
C ILE A 12 5.92 -5.11 -16.49
N THR A 13 5.01 -4.50 -17.24
CA THR A 13 4.73 -4.85 -18.63
C THR A 13 5.65 -4.08 -19.58
N ARG A 14 5.68 -4.49 -20.86
CA ARG A 14 6.37 -3.73 -21.90
C ARG A 14 5.86 -2.28 -22.03
N ALA A 15 4.54 -2.07 -21.89
CA ALA A 15 3.96 -0.73 -21.91
C ALA A 15 4.46 0.14 -20.74
N HIS A 16 4.54 -0.44 -19.52
CA HIS A 16 5.10 0.26 -18.37
C HIS A 16 6.56 0.65 -18.61
N ALA A 17 7.34 -0.25 -19.20
CA ALA A 17 8.75 0.00 -19.49
C ALA A 17 8.94 1.15 -20.50
N LEU A 18 8.06 1.30 -21.49
CA LEU A 18 8.05 2.44 -22.41
C LEU A 18 7.70 3.75 -21.67
N THR A 19 6.65 3.76 -20.85
CA THR A 19 6.30 4.93 -20.02
C THR A 19 7.46 5.36 -19.11
N LEU A 20 8.17 4.40 -18.51
CA LEU A 20 9.36 4.68 -17.70
C LEU A 20 10.47 5.33 -18.53
N MET A 21 10.70 4.87 -19.76
CA MET A 21 11.68 5.49 -20.65
C MET A 21 11.33 6.95 -20.94
N ASP A 22 10.06 7.23 -21.28
CA ASP A 22 9.60 8.59 -21.57
C ASP A 22 9.81 9.53 -20.36
N TRP A 23 9.47 9.07 -19.15
CA TRP A 23 9.72 9.87 -17.93
C TRP A 23 11.20 10.12 -17.66
N LEU A 24 12.06 9.14 -17.98
CA LEU A 24 13.50 9.26 -17.77
C LEU A 24 14.20 10.10 -18.85
N GLU A 25 13.50 10.48 -19.92
CA GLU A 25 13.99 11.47 -20.90
C GLU A 25 13.72 12.92 -20.47
N ASP A 26 12.77 13.15 -19.56
CA ASP A 26 12.49 14.48 -19.01
C ASP A 26 13.56 14.89 -17.97
N GLU A 27 14.33 15.93 -18.29
CA GLU A 27 15.36 16.49 -17.40
C GLU A 27 14.77 16.94 -16.05
N ARG A 28 13.53 17.40 -16.02
CA ARG A 28 12.86 17.82 -14.77
C ARG A 28 12.68 16.63 -13.83
N VAL A 29 12.45 15.44 -14.37
CA VAL A 29 12.28 14.19 -13.61
C VAL A 29 13.63 13.64 -13.16
N THR A 30 14.64 13.72 -14.03
CA THR A 30 15.94 13.06 -13.80
C THR A 30 17.01 13.92 -13.16
N CYS A 31 16.82 15.25 -13.05
CA CYS A 31 17.82 16.19 -12.54
C CYS A 31 18.39 15.86 -11.15
N TYR A 32 17.64 15.11 -10.33
CA TYR A 32 18.07 14.69 -8.98
C TYR A 32 18.25 13.18 -8.82
N LEU A 33 18.22 12.42 -9.92
CA LEU A 33 18.45 10.98 -9.89
C LEU A 33 19.92 10.65 -10.12
N SER A 34 20.49 9.90 -9.19
CA SER A 34 21.78 9.25 -9.38
C SER A 34 21.68 8.25 -10.54
N ASP A 35 22.66 8.25 -11.44
CA ASP A 35 22.83 7.28 -12.55
C ASP A 35 21.76 7.28 -13.66
N SER A 36 20.93 8.32 -13.80
CA SER A 36 19.82 8.36 -14.77
C SER A 36 20.24 8.34 -16.26
N ARG A 37 21.41 8.90 -16.61
CA ARG A 37 21.80 9.20 -18.01
C ARG A 37 21.95 7.98 -18.93
N HIS A 38 21.97 6.76 -18.39
CA HIS A 38 22.14 5.53 -19.17
C HIS A 38 21.03 4.49 -18.92
N VAL A 39 20.10 4.76 -18.01
CA VAL A 39 19.06 3.80 -17.60
C VAL A 39 18.00 3.66 -18.69
N SER A 40 17.53 4.76 -19.29
CA SER A 40 16.55 4.72 -20.38
C SER A 40 17.05 3.89 -21.57
N ARG A 41 18.30 4.11 -22.01
CA ARG A 41 18.95 3.33 -23.08
C ARG A 41 19.11 1.86 -22.72
N SER A 42 19.45 1.55 -21.47
CA SER A 42 19.60 0.17 -21.00
C SER A 42 18.26 -0.57 -20.98
N ILE A 43 17.19 0.10 -20.53
CA ILE A 43 15.82 -0.43 -20.57
C ILE A 43 15.42 -0.67 -22.03
N GLY A 44 15.62 0.30 -22.93
CA GLY A 44 15.31 0.15 -24.36
C GLY A 44 15.99 -1.05 -24.99
N HIS A 45 17.31 -1.21 -24.79
CA HIS A 45 18.04 -2.37 -25.30
C HIS A 45 17.57 -3.70 -24.70
N ALA A 46 17.15 -3.72 -23.44
CA ALA A 46 16.64 -4.93 -22.80
C ALA A 46 15.25 -5.31 -23.34
N ILE A 47 14.39 -4.32 -23.61
CA ILE A 47 13.07 -4.51 -24.24
C ILE A 47 13.23 -5.04 -25.67
N ASP A 48 14.13 -4.47 -26.47
CA ASP A 48 14.32 -4.87 -27.88
C ASP A 48 14.82 -6.30 -28.03
N ARG A 49 15.57 -6.80 -27.03
CA ARG A 49 16.13 -8.16 -27.00
C ARG A 49 15.18 -9.20 -26.45
N THR A 50 14.06 -8.80 -25.84
CA THR A 50 13.17 -9.70 -25.09
C THR A 50 11.76 -9.63 -25.63
N GLN A 51 11.21 -10.75 -26.11
CA GLN A 51 9.84 -10.83 -26.64
C GLN A 51 8.78 -11.13 -25.57
N LEU A 52 9.15 -11.12 -24.28
CA LEU A 52 8.24 -11.44 -23.19
C LEU A 52 7.29 -10.26 -22.92
N PRO A 53 5.99 -10.52 -22.66
CA PRO A 53 5.03 -9.46 -22.35
C PRO A 53 5.28 -8.84 -20.96
N ILE A 54 5.79 -9.63 -20.01
CA ILE A 54 6.10 -9.25 -18.64
C ILE A 54 7.62 -9.20 -18.47
N LEU A 55 8.11 -8.05 -18.00
CA LEU A 55 9.52 -7.69 -17.89
C LEU A 55 10.00 -7.53 -16.45
N THR A 56 9.18 -7.89 -15.45
CA THR A 56 9.46 -7.73 -14.01
C THR A 56 10.86 -8.20 -13.60
N HIS A 57 11.33 -9.32 -14.14
CA HIS A 57 12.66 -9.88 -13.82
C HIS A 57 13.82 -8.94 -14.21
N LEU A 58 13.68 -8.11 -15.24
CA LEU A 58 14.69 -7.15 -15.67
C LEU A 58 14.83 -5.99 -14.68
N PHE A 59 13.73 -5.60 -14.05
CA PHE A 59 13.69 -4.47 -13.11
C PHE A 59 14.05 -4.88 -11.67
N ASN A 60 13.89 -6.16 -11.33
CA ASN A 60 14.16 -6.68 -9.99
C ASN A 60 15.64 -7.07 -9.73
N GLN A 61 16.57 -6.61 -10.57
CA GLN A 61 17.99 -6.86 -10.37
C GLN A 61 18.51 -6.06 -9.16
N GLY A 62 18.86 -6.74 -8.06
CA GLY A 62 19.41 -6.10 -6.86
C GLY A 62 18.40 -5.34 -6.00
N GLY A 63 17.10 -5.53 -6.21
CA GLY A 63 16.02 -4.91 -5.42
C GLY A 63 14.65 -5.25 -5.99
N ARG A 64 13.58 -4.83 -5.32
CA ARG A 64 12.20 -4.95 -5.83
C ARG A 64 11.77 -3.65 -6.45
N PHE A 65 11.19 -3.71 -7.64
CA PHE A 65 10.69 -2.57 -8.39
C PHE A 65 9.16 -2.62 -8.45
N PHE A 66 8.53 -1.46 -8.31
CA PHE A 66 7.09 -1.30 -8.32
C PHE A 66 6.70 -0.10 -9.16
N MET A 67 5.71 -0.28 -10.03
CA MET A 67 5.04 0.84 -10.70
C MET A 67 4.03 1.46 -9.74
N ALA A 68 3.99 2.79 -9.71
CA ALA A 68 3.00 3.54 -8.94
C ALA A 68 1.85 3.98 -9.85
N PHE A 69 0.63 3.67 -9.42
CA PHE A 69 -0.61 3.96 -10.13
C PHE A 69 -1.52 4.88 -9.32
N ASP A 70 -2.23 5.79 -9.99
CA ASP A 70 -3.31 6.55 -9.34
C ASP A 70 -4.63 5.76 -9.29
N ARG A 71 -5.70 6.40 -8.80
CA ARG A 71 -7.02 5.77 -8.63
C ARG A 71 -7.68 5.28 -9.92
N HIS A 72 -7.21 5.73 -11.09
CA HIS A 72 -7.74 5.31 -12.38
C HIS A 72 -6.82 4.29 -13.06
N ASP A 73 -5.93 3.66 -12.28
CA ASP A 73 -4.89 2.76 -12.78
C ASP A 73 -3.97 3.39 -13.85
N ALA A 74 -3.84 4.73 -13.83
CA ALA A 74 -2.89 5.42 -14.68
C ALA A 74 -1.49 5.40 -14.02
N PRO A 75 -0.42 5.00 -14.74
CA PRO A 75 0.93 5.04 -14.19
C PRO A 75 1.34 6.48 -13.93
N VAL A 76 1.89 6.76 -12.76
CA VAL A 76 2.33 8.12 -12.36
C VAL A 76 3.77 8.19 -11.87
N GLY A 77 4.37 7.04 -11.54
CA GLY A 77 5.72 6.97 -11.04
C GLY A 77 6.18 5.55 -10.79
N PHE A 78 7.28 5.41 -10.06
CA PHE A 78 7.78 4.13 -9.61
C PHE A 78 8.47 4.22 -8.25
N VAL A 79 8.61 3.07 -7.60
CA VAL A 79 9.37 2.86 -6.37
C VAL A 79 10.30 1.68 -6.57
N ARG A 80 11.54 1.81 -6.10
CA ARG A 80 12.49 0.71 -5.98
C ARG A 80 12.92 0.57 -4.53
N LEU A 81 12.81 -0.64 -4.00
CA LEU A 81 13.22 -1.02 -2.65
C LEU A 81 14.42 -1.96 -2.74
N ILE A 82 15.55 -1.53 -2.18
CA ILE A 82 16.82 -2.26 -2.22
C ILE A 82 17.15 -2.67 -0.79
N LYS A 83 17.07 -3.97 -0.49
CA LYS A 83 17.33 -4.47 0.87
C LYS A 83 18.75 -4.99 1.02
N THR A 84 19.47 -4.47 2.01
CA THR A 84 20.84 -4.86 2.36
C THR A 84 20.87 -5.22 3.84
N GLY A 85 20.84 -6.51 4.14
CA GLY A 85 20.74 -7.00 5.52
C GLY A 85 19.43 -6.55 6.19
N PRO A 86 19.47 -5.87 7.36
CA PRO A 86 18.27 -5.38 8.03
C PRO A 86 17.74 -4.06 7.45
N ASP A 87 18.53 -3.36 6.65
CA ASP A 87 18.20 -2.03 6.15
C ASP A 87 17.65 -2.12 4.72
N CYS A 88 16.75 -1.20 4.37
CA CYS A 88 16.21 -1.06 3.04
C CYS A 88 16.39 0.38 2.56
N GLU A 89 16.83 0.56 1.32
CA GLU A 89 16.90 1.85 0.65
C GLU A 89 15.69 2.01 -0.27
N ILE A 90 15.02 3.16 -0.20
CA ILE A 90 13.92 3.52 -1.08
C ILE A 90 14.37 4.56 -2.11
N VAL A 91 14.12 4.25 -3.37
CA VAL A 91 14.25 5.17 -4.51
C VAL A 91 12.87 5.37 -5.11
N LEU A 92 12.48 6.61 -5.36
CA LEU A 92 11.12 6.93 -5.80
C LEU A 92 11.14 8.08 -6.80
N VAL A 93 10.31 7.96 -7.83
CA VAL A 93 10.12 8.98 -8.86
C VAL A 93 8.64 9.14 -9.15
N ILE A 94 8.18 10.39 -9.22
CA ILE A 94 6.88 10.73 -9.80
C ILE A 94 7.18 11.27 -11.20
N GLY A 95 6.99 10.45 -12.21
CA GLY A 95 7.38 10.77 -13.59
C GLY A 95 6.37 11.67 -14.30
N ASP A 96 5.08 11.55 -13.95
CA ASP A 96 4.04 12.44 -14.47
C ASP A 96 4.15 13.83 -13.84
N SER A 97 4.84 14.73 -14.55
CA SER A 97 5.11 16.09 -14.08
C SER A 97 3.87 16.99 -13.97
N ASP A 98 2.82 16.70 -14.74
CA ASP A 98 1.55 17.44 -14.70
C ASP A 98 0.74 17.13 -13.43
N LYS A 99 1.04 16.00 -12.78
CA LYS A 99 0.44 15.59 -11.51
C LYS A 99 1.25 16.00 -10.29
N TRP A 100 2.35 16.73 -10.45
CA TRP A 100 3.14 17.23 -9.34
C TRP A 100 2.35 18.22 -8.47
N GLY A 101 2.70 18.29 -7.18
CA GLY A 101 2.01 19.13 -6.21
C GLY A 101 0.69 18.56 -5.67
N ARG A 102 0.24 17.39 -6.15
CA ARG A 102 -0.98 16.71 -5.68
C ARG A 102 -0.75 15.73 -4.53
N ASN A 103 0.33 15.89 -3.77
CA ASN A 103 0.77 15.00 -2.68
C ASN A 103 1.03 13.52 -3.07
N LEU A 104 1.16 13.21 -4.37
CA LEU A 104 1.45 11.84 -4.83
C LEU A 104 2.77 11.30 -4.27
N GLY A 105 3.81 12.13 -4.19
CA GLY A 105 5.10 11.72 -3.61
C GLY A 105 4.98 11.25 -2.17
N THR A 106 4.29 12.01 -1.31
CA THR A 106 4.02 11.59 0.07
C THR A 106 3.24 10.29 0.12
N ARG A 107 2.15 10.14 -0.64
CA ARG A 107 1.38 8.89 -0.63
C ARG A 107 2.22 7.70 -1.11
N THR A 108 3.02 7.90 -2.15
CA THR A 108 3.92 6.85 -2.68
C THR A 108 4.99 6.44 -1.65
N ILE A 109 5.50 7.38 -0.84
CA ILE A 109 6.40 7.06 0.29
C ILE A 109 5.69 6.19 1.33
N LEU A 110 4.43 6.50 1.66
CA LEU A 110 3.65 5.72 2.63
C LEU A 110 3.44 4.28 2.15
N GLU A 111 3.04 4.09 0.88
CA GLU A 111 2.91 2.75 0.28
C GLU A 111 4.26 2.01 0.23
N GLY A 112 5.36 2.74 -0.06
CA GLY A 112 6.71 2.18 -0.03
C GLY A 112 7.14 1.73 1.37
N MET A 113 6.79 2.49 2.42
CA MET A 113 7.04 2.10 3.82
C MET A 113 6.28 0.83 4.19
N LYS A 114 5.01 0.73 3.77
CA LYS A 114 4.19 -0.47 3.99
C LYS A 114 4.87 -1.73 3.46
N LEU A 115 5.33 -1.70 2.21
CA LEU A 115 6.08 -2.81 1.61
C LEU A 115 7.44 -3.04 2.30
N ALA A 116 8.20 -1.98 2.59
CA ALA A 116 9.51 -2.14 3.22
C ALA A 116 9.43 -2.80 4.62
N PHE A 117 8.46 -2.40 5.44
CA PHE A 117 8.36 -2.84 6.83
C PHE A 117 7.51 -4.09 7.01
N LEU A 118 6.38 -4.21 6.32
CA LEU A 118 5.43 -5.32 6.52
C LEU A 118 5.69 -6.48 5.56
N ASP A 119 6.06 -6.21 4.31
CA ASP A 119 6.39 -7.28 3.35
C ASP A 119 7.87 -7.72 3.49
N MET A 120 8.80 -6.77 3.34
CA MET A 120 10.24 -7.07 3.29
C MET A 120 10.90 -7.20 4.68
N ARG A 121 10.14 -6.90 5.74
CA ARG A 121 10.57 -6.95 7.16
C ARG A 121 11.88 -6.19 7.42
N ALA A 122 12.05 -5.03 6.80
CA ALA A 122 13.19 -4.15 7.08
C ALA A 122 13.10 -3.57 8.50
N LYS A 123 14.23 -3.37 9.17
CA LYS A 123 14.28 -2.67 10.47
C LYS A 123 14.35 -1.16 10.29
N LYS A 124 14.95 -0.71 9.18
CA LYS A 124 15.16 0.70 8.85
C LYS A 124 14.99 0.90 7.35
N LEU A 125 14.28 1.97 6.97
CA LEU A 125 14.14 2.43 5.60
C LEU A 125 14.93 3.73 5.43
N ILE A 126 15.76 3.81 4.40
CA ILE A 126 16.72 4.89 4.14
C ILE A 126 16.37 5.56 2.82
N ALA A 127 16.37 6.89 2.80
CA ALA A 127 16.20 7.68 1.59
C ALA A 127 17.36 8.66 1.44
N LYS A 128 18.04 8.58 0.30
CA LYS A 128 19.16 9.45 -0.07
C LYS A 128 18.68 10.48 -1.08
N ILE A 129 18.75 11.77 -0.75
CA ILE A 129 18.08 12.83 -1.50
C ILE A 129 19.08 13.96 -1.77
N HIS A 130 19.11 14.47 -3.01
CA HIS A 130 19.91 15.63 -3.37
C HIS A 130 19.47 16.87 -2.56
N PRO A 131 20.38 17.69 -2.00
CA PRO A 131 20.04 18.83 -1.15
C PRO A 131 19.11 19.86 -1.81
N ASP A 132 19.22 20.04 -3.13
CA ASP A 132 18.37 20.97 -3.88
C ASP A 132 16.97 20.42 -4.20
N ASN A 133 16.72 19.13 -3.98
CA ASN A 133 15.41 18.52 -4.21
C ASN A 133 14.45 18.82 -3.05
N THR A 134 14.11 20.10 -2.89
CA THR A 134 13.25 20.60 -1.81
C THR A 134 11.89 19.92 -1.74
N ARG A 135 11.36 19.44 -2.87
CA ARG A 135 10.08 18.71 -2.94
C ARG A 135 10.19 17.34 -2.27
N SER A 136 11.17 16.53 -2.64
CA SER A 136 11.40 15.22 -2.02
C SER A 136 11.77 15.38 -0.54
N LEU A 137 12.64 16.33 -0.19
CA LEU A 137 13.00 16.60 1.21
C LEU A 137 11.75 16.86 2.08
N LYS A 138 10.86 17.74 1.63
CA LYS A 138 9.59 18.02 2.33
C LYS A 138 8.69 16.79 2.40
N ALA A 139 8.63 15.98 1.34
CA ALA A 139 7.78 14.79 1.30
C ALA A 139 8.24 13.72 2.31
N PHE A 140 9.54 13.45 2.41
CA PHE A 140 10.10 12.48 3.37
C PHE A 140 9.95 12.95 4.82
N VAL A 141 10.26 14.23 5.10
CA VAL A 141 10.06 14.80 6.45
C VAL A 141 8.60 14.74 6.87
N ARG A 142 7.65 15.10 5.98
CA ARG A 142 6.21 14.99 6.25
C ARG A 142 5.74 13.54 6.46
N SER A 143 6.43 12.58 5.86
CA SER A 143 6.15 11.15 6.04
C SER A 143 6.77 10.59 7.32
N GLY A 144 7.40 11.43 8.15
CA GLY A 144 7.93 11.09 9.46
C GLY A 144 9.40 10.66 9.49
N PHE A 145 10.10 10.72 8.34
CA PHE A 145 11.53 10.43 8.28
C PHE A 145 12.35 11.50 9.01
N VAL A 146 13.49 11.08 9.56
CA VAL A 146 14.42 11.94 10.30
C VAL A 146 15.75 12.02 9.54
N LEU A 147 16.39 13.19 9.54
CA LEU A 147 17.71 13.36 8.96
C LEU A 147 18.75 12.59 9.79
N GLU A 148 19.50 11.71 9.15
CA GLU A 148 20.54 10.87 9.78
C GLU A 148 21.93 11.42 9.48
N SER A 149 22.17 11.85 8.24
CA SER A 149 23.45 12.45 7.84
C SER A 149 23.29 13.39 6.64
N GLU A 150 24.25 14.31 6.47
CA GLU A 150 24.27 15.28 5.39
C GLU A 150 25.69 15.47 4.86
N THR A 151 25.82 15.49 3.54
CA THR A 151 27.02 15.86 2.78
C THR A 151 26.66 16.98 1.80
N PRO A 152 27.65 17.66 1.18
CA PRO A 152 27.36 18.71 0.19
C PRO A 152 26.52 18.25 -1.01
N THR A 153 26.50 16.95 -1.30
CA THR A 153 25.81 16.38 -2.46
C THR A 153 24.61 15.51 -2.09
N LEU A 154 24.38 15.23 -0.81
CA LEU A 154 23.37 14.26 -0.38
C LEU A 154 22.90 14.47 1.06
N LYS A 155 21.59 14.42 1.28
CA LYS A 155 20.97 14.26 2.60
C LYS A 155 20.42 12.85 2.74
N SER A 156 20.82 12.15 3.80
CA SER A 156 20.33 10.81 4.15
C SER A 156 19.28 10.91 5.24
N PHE A 157 18.09 10.41 4.94
CA PHE A 157 16.98 10.33 5.87
C PHE A 157 16.69 8.87 6.22
N SER A 158 16.21 8.62 7.42
CA SER A 158 15.81 7.28 7.85
C SER A 158 14.47 7.26 8.58
N MET A 159 13.81 6.10 8.49
CA MET A 159 12.61 5.73 9.22
C MET A 159 12.85 4.34 9.83
N ALA A 160 12.66 4.21 11.14
CA ALA A 160 12.71 2.91 11.82
C ALA A 160 11.33 2.24 11.81
N ALA A 161 11.29 0.91 11.73
CA ALA A 161 10.04 0.14 11.73
C ALA A 161 9.14 0.49 12.94
N GLY A 162 9.71 0.55 14.15
CA GLY A 162 8.95 0.89 15.36
C GLY A 162 8.30 2.28 15.30
N ARG A 163 8.96 3.27 14.68
CA ARG A 163 8.40 4.60 14.48
C ARG A 163 7.26 4.59 13.46
N TYR A 164 7.40 3.84 12.37
CA TYR A 164 6.34 3.65 11.39
C TYR A 164 5.07 3.05 12.04
N LEU A 165 5.22 1.95 12.79
CA LEU A 165 4.13 1.31 13.54
C LEU A 165 3.47 2.28 14.53
N GLN A 166 4.25 3.04 15.29
CA GLN A 166 3.73 4.07 16.18
C GLN A 166 2.89 5.12 15.43
N LEU A 167 3.37 5.62 14.29
CA LEU A 167 2.66 6.61 13.50
C LEU A 167 1.34 6.07 12.89
N LEU A 168 1.25 4.77 12.61
CA LEU A 168 0.01 4.11 12.20
C LEU A 168 -1.02 4.13 13.33
N ARG A 169 -0.61 3.75 14.55
CA ARG A 169 -1.48 3.75 15.74
C ARG A 169 -1.96 5.15 16.12
N GLU A 170 -1.12 6.17 15.93
CA GLU A 170 -1.45 7.57 16.22
C GLU A 170 -2.36 8.20 15.12
N GLY A 171 -2.56 7.52 13.99
CA GLY A 171 -3.28 8.07 12.84
C GLY A 171 -2.54 9.19 12.12
N ALA A 172 -1.27 9.44 12.47
CA ALA A 172 -0.47 10.54 11.93
C ALA A 172 -0.01 10.30 10.49
N VAL A 173 0.11 9.03 10.09
CA VAL A 173 0.56 8.61 8.75
C VAL A 173 -0.60 8.47 7.77
N SER A 174 -1.85 8.32 8.23
CA SER A 174 -2.97 8.03 7.36
C SER A 174 -4.17 8.93 7.65
N ASN A 175 -4.49 9.85 6.72
CA ASN A 175 -5.80 10.52 6.66
C ASN A 175 -6.93 9.54 6.26
N ALA A 176 -6.75 8.24 6.47
CA ALA A 176 -7.72 7.20 6.17
C ALA A 176 -8.85 7.19 7.20
N THR A 177 -9.96 6.58 6.80
CA THR A 177 -11.11 6.32 7.65
C THR A 177 -10.69 5.49 8.86
N LYS A 178 -11.23 5.81 10.03
CA LYS A 178 -10.98 5.05 11.25
C LYS A 178 -11.63 3.68 11.10
N ILE A 179 -10.86 2.63 11.36
CA ILE A 179 -11.37 1.27 11.38
C ILE A 179 -11.30 0.71 12.80
N PHE A 180 -12.21 -0.19 13.09
CA PHE A 180 -12.39 -0.75 14.43
C PHE A 180 -12.22 -2.26 14.40
N ILE A 181 -11.66 -2.83 15.47
CA ILE A 181 -11.57 -4.27 15.61
C ILE A 181 -11.77 -4.67 17.06
N THR A 182 -12.38 -5.82 17.28
CA THR A 182 -12.49 -6.38 18.63
C THR A 182 -11.13 -6.87 19.12
N GLU A 183 -10.90 -6.80 20.43
CA GLU A 183 -9.66 -7.34 21.03
C GLU A 183 -9.47 -8.84 20.77
N ILE A 184 -10.57 -9.58 20.63
CA ILE A 184 -10.57 -11.03 20.35
C ILE A 184 -10.14 -11.27 18.90
N ASP A 185 -10.78 -10.62 17.93
CA ASP A 185 -10.43 -10.79 16.52
C ASP A 185 -9.02 -10.32 16.23
N LYS A 186 -8.58 -9.23 16.84
CA LYS A 186 -7.20 -8.75 16.68
C LYS A 186 -6.19 -9.80 17.13
N ALA A 187 -6.37 -10.36 18.33
CA ALA A 187 -5.45 -11.37 18.84
C ALA A 187 -5.43 -12.63 17.96
N ARG A 188 -6.59 -13.06 17.44
CA ARG A 188 -6.69 -14.20 16.52
C ARG A 188 -6.02 -13.91 15.17
N LEU A 189 -6.29 -12.76 14.57
CA LEU A 189 -5.72 -12.39 13.28
C LEU A 189 -4.20 -12.19 13.35
N GLU A 190 -3.68 -11.63 14.46
CA GLU A 190 -2.22 -11.53 14.67
C GLU A 190 -1.55 -12.91 14.72
N GLN A 191 -2.19 -13.92 15.33
CA GLN A 191 -1.68 -15.29 15.33
C GLN A 191 -1.71 -15.91 13.94
N LEU A 192 -2.77 -15.67 13.18
CA LEU A 192 -2.93 -16.17 11.81
C LEU A 192 -1.89 -15.54 10.86
N ILE A 193 -1.69 -14.22 10.93
CA ILE A 193 -0.72 -13.50 10.10
C ILE A 193 0.71 -13.99 10.34
N ALA A 194 1.06 -14.39 11.56
CA ALA A 194 2.39 -14.89 11.88
C ALA A 194 2.77 -16.18 11.13
N LEU A 195 1.80 -16.89 10.55
CA LEU A 195 1.99 -18.19 9.88
C LEU A 195 2.01 -18.09 8.34
N GLU A 196 1.62 -16.95 7.77
CA GLU A 196 1.39 -16.79 6.34
C GLU A 196 2.20 -15.64 5.72
N THR A 197 2.30 -15.62 4.38
CA THR A 197 2.89 -14.50 3.64
C THR A 197 2.11 -14.22 2.35
N GLY A 198 1.92 -12.95 2.00
CA GLY A 198 1.28 -12.57 0.73
C GLY A 198 0.86 -11.09 0.66
N PRO A 199 0.52 -10.57 -0.53
CA PRO A 199 0.16 -9.16 -0.72
C PRO A 199 -1.08 -8.71 0.07
N ALA A 200 -2.16 -9.50 0.05
CA ALA A 200 -3.36 -9.20 0.83
C ALA A 200 -3.09 -9.21 2.35
N LEU A 201 -2.13 -10.02 2.80
CA LEU A 201 -1.70 -10.07 4.20
C LEU A 201 -1.00 -8.79 4.63
N VAL A 202 -0.19 -8.19 3.74
CA VAL A 202 0.51 -6.91 3.99
C VAL A 202 -0.50 -5.77 4.17
N GLU A 203 -1.56 -5.76 3.36
CA GLU A 203 -2.65 -4.81 3.52
C GLU A 203 -3.42 -5.04 4.82
N LEU A 204 -3.77 -6.29 5.12
CA LEU A 204 -4.45 -6.64 6.36
C LEU A 204 -3.62 -6.24 7.59
N GLU A 205 -2.33 -6.58 7.63
CA GLU A 205 -1.43 -6.20 8.73
C GLU A 205 -1.34 -4.67 8.89
N HIS A 206 -1.30 -3.92 7.79
CA HIS A 206 -1.33 -2.46 7.82
C HIS A 206 -2.62 -1.92 8.46
N GLU A 207 -3.77 -2.47 8.07
CA GLU A 207 -5.08 -2.09 8.60
C GLU A 207 -5.22 -2.47 10.08
N LEU A 208 -4.81 -3.67 10.49
CA LEU A 208 -4.83 -4.12 11.88
C LEU A 208 -3.95 -3.27 12.81
N GLU A 209 -2.80 -2.85 12.32
CA GLU A 209 -1.85 -2.05 13.07
C GLU A 209 -2.39 -0.65 13.38
N ARG A 210 -3.17 -0.05 12.46
CA ARG A 210 -3.80 1.27 12.65
C ARG A 210 -5.21 1.20 13.27
N ALA A 211 -5.77 0.00 13.42
CA ALA A 211 -7.15 -0.16 13.89
C ALA A 211 -7.33 0.24 15.36
N ILE A 212 -8.49 0.84 15.64
CA ILE A 212 -8.92 1.16 17.01
C ILE A 212 -9.45 -0.13 17.63
N VAL A 213 -8.75 -0.62 18.65
CA VAL A 213 -9.14 -1.82 19.38
C VAL A 213 -10.24 -1.48 20.37
N VAL A 214 -11.33 -2.22 20.32
CA VAL A 214 -12.48 -2.09 21.22
C VAL A 214 -12.85 -3.43 21.84
N LYS A 215 -13.59 -3.41 22.95
CA LYS A 215 -14.18 -4.63 23.49
C LYS A 215 -15.31 -5.10 22.57
N PRO A 216 -15.60 -6.42 22.47
CA PRO A 216 -16.73 -6.92 21.68
C PRO A 216 -18.07 -6.26 22.04
N GLN A 217 -18.30 -5.96 23.33
CA GLN A 217 -19.54 -5.30 23.78
C GLN A 217 -19.62 -3.81 23.43
N GLN A 218 -18.54 -3.22 22.94
CA GLN A 218 -18.41 -1.79 22.65
C GLN A 218 -18.30 -1.50 21.15
N VAL A 219 -18.15 -2.52 20.31
CA VAL A 219 -18.14 -2.33 18.86
C VAL A 219 -19.51 -1.87 18.40
N ALA A 220 -19.55 -0.86 17.54
CA ALA A 220 -20.82 -0.35 17.02
C ALA A 220 -21.43 -1.35 16.03
N SER A 221 -22.75 -1.47 16.01
CA SER A 221 -23.49 -2.46 15.21
C SER A 221 -23.38 -2.29 13.70
N ASN A 222 -22.86 -1.14 13.25
CA ASN A 222 -22.65 -0.80 11.85
C ASN A 222 -21.20 -1.04 11.38
N VAL A 223 -20.35 -1.66 12.20
CA VAL A 223 -18.96 -2.04 11.86
C VAL A 223 -18.94 -3.45 11.28
N VAL A 224 -18.18 -3.68 10.22
CA VAL A 224 -17.90 -5.03 9.71
C VAL A 224 -16.85 -5.70 10.60
N THR A 225 -17.26 -6.59 11.49
CA THR A 225 -16.36 -7.45 12.29
C THR A 225 -16.17 -8.82 11.63
N MET A 226 -15.30 -9.68 12.15
CA MET A 226 -15.21 -11.06 11.67
C MET A 226 -16.56 -11.75 11.80
N ASN A 227 -16.87 -12.66 10.87
CA ASN A 227 -18.16 -13.37 10.78
C ASN A 227 -19.38 -12.48 10.54
N SER A 228 -19.19 -11.20 10.18
CA SER A 228 -20.26 -10.31 9.73
C SER A 228 -20.72 -10.64 8.31
N ARG A 229 -21.98 -10.27 7.99
CA ARG A 229 -22.48 -10.18 6.61
C ARG A 229 -22.73 -8.73 6.27
N ALA A 230 -22.25 -8.29 5.11
CA ALA A 230 -22.39 -6.93 4.64
C ALA A 230 -22.84 -6.89 3.18
N LEU A 231 -23.66 -5.90 2.86
CA LEU A 231 -23.98 -5.49 1.50
C LEU A 231 -22.95 -4.45 1.07
N LEU A 232 -22.26 -4.72 -0.03
CA LEU A 232 -21.22 -3.87 -0.58
C LEU A 232 -21.66 -3.37 -1.95
N GLN A 233 -21.28 -2.14 -2.27
CA GLN A 233 -21.20 -1.67 -3.65
C GLN A 233 -19.74 -1.82 -4.09
N LEU A 234 -19.49 -2.69 -5.05
CA LEU A 234 -18.20 -2.83 -5.72
C LEU A 234 -18.28 -2.19 -7.10
N ASP A 235 -17.72 -1.00 -7.24
CA ASP A 235 -17.91 -0.15 -8.41
C ASP A 235 -19.42 0.03 -8.72
N ASP A 236 -19.92 -0.57 -9.81
CA ASP A 236 -21.33 -0.50 -10.22
C ASP A 236 -22.15 -1.75 -9.86
N GLU A 237 -21.54 -2.74 -9.19
CA GLU A 237 -22.18 -4.01 -8.82
C GLU A 237 -22.46 -4.08 -7.32
N GLU A 238 -23.67 -4.50 -6.94
CA GLU A 238 -24.02 -4.75 -5.55
C GLU A 238 -23.80 -6.24 -5.22
N ILE A 239 -23.04 -6.51 -4.16
CA ILE A 239 -22.70 -7.87 -3.74
C ILE A 239 -22.91 -8.04 -2.23
N GLU A 240 -23.42 -9.21 -1.83
CA GLU A 240 -23.46 -9.60 -0.42
C GLU A 240 -22.21 -10.43 -0.08
N VAL A 241 -21.53 -10.05 1.00
CA VAL A 241 -20.31 -10.69 1.46
C VAL A 241 -20.44 -11.10 2.91
N ALA A 242 -20.14 -12.36 3.22
CA ALA A 242 -19.85 -12.84 4.55
C ALA A 242 -18.33 -12.81 4.78
N LEU A 243 -17.85 -11.98 5.71
CA LEU A 243 -16.44 -11.93 6.09
C LEU A 243 -16.14 -13.07 7.05
N VAL A 244 -15.24 -13.97 6.71
CA VAL A 244 -14.96 -15.17 7.51
C VAL A 244 -13.47 -15.41 7.69
N TYR A 245 -13.13 -16.28 8.64
CA TYR A 245 -11.77 -16.79 8.78
C TYR A 245 -11.39 -17.70 7.59
N PRO A 246 -10.09 -17.89 7.30
CA PRO A 246 -9.64 -18.65 6.13
C PRO A 246 -10.21 -20.07 6.03
N GLU A 247 -10.37 -20.76 7.16
CA GLU A 247 -10.92 -22.12 7.25
C GLU A 247 -12.39 -22.24 6.80
N ASP A 248 -13.15 -21.15 6.86
CA ASP A 248 -14.58 -21.12 6.55
C ASP A 248 -14.90 -20.50 5.17
N ALA A 249 -13.85 -20.17 4.41
CA ALA A 249 -13.96 -19.48 3.14
C ALA A 249 -14.61 -20.35 2.05
N ASP A 250 -15.59 -19.78 1.35
CA ASP A 250 -16.25 -20.39 0.20
C ASP A 250 -16.81 -19.29 -0.70
N SER A 251 -16.02 -18.92 -1.70
CA SER A 251 -16.37 -17.82 -2.61
C SER A 251 -17.64 -18.08 -3.42
N ASN A 252 -18.01 -19.35 -3.64
CA ASN A 252 -19.23 -19.69 -4.37
C ASN A 252 -20.50 -19.42 -3.55
N SER A 253 -20.39 -19.35 -2.22
CA SER A 253 -21.50 -19.01 -1.31
C SER A 253 -21.40 -17.59 -0.75
N GLY A 254 -20.55 -16.74 -1.33
CA GLY A 254 -20.36 -15.36 -0.87
C GLY A 254 -19.60 -15.25 0.45
N LYS A 255 -18.89 -16.31 0.88
CA LYS A 255 -18.03 -16.31 2.07
C LYS A 255 -16.61 -15.97 1.68
N HIS A 256 -16.17 -14.77 2.04
CA HIS A 256 -14.85 -14.24 1.72
C HIS A 256 -13.95 -14.33 2.94
N SER A 257 -12.81 -15.02 2.78
CA SER A 257 -11.74 -15.03 3.76
C SER A 257 -11.24 -13.60 4.01
N VAL A 258 -10.88 -13.30 5.26
CA VAL A 258 -10.10 -12.10 5.62
C VAL A 258 -8.78 -11.98 4.85
N TYR A 259 -8.26 -13.08 4.27
CA TYR A 259 -7.08 -13.07 3.39
C TYR A 259 -7.38 -12.76 1.92
N SER A 260 -8.64 -12.70 1.53
CA SER A 260 -9.01 -12.25 0.18
C SER A 260 -8.91 -10.72 0.08
N ASP A 261 -8.71 -10.19 -1.13
CA ASP A 261 -8.65 -8.73 -1.34
C ASP A 261 -9.89 -8.02 -0.76
N ILE A 262 -11.09 -8.58 -1.01
CA ILE A 262 -12.34 -8.02 -0.48
C ILE A 262 -12.40 -8.14 1.04
N GLY A 263 -12.06 -9.30 1.61
CA GLY A 263 -12.16 -9.52 3.05
C GLY A 263 -11.22 -8.62 3.85
N ALA A 264 -9.97 -8.47 3.40
CA ALA A 264 -9.01 -7.55 4.00
C ALA A 264 -9.47 -6.08 3.88
N ALA A 265 -10.09 -5.72 2.76
CA ALA A 265 -10.51 -4.34 2.50
C ALA A 265 -11.68 -3.88 3.38
N ILE A 266 -12.61 -4.77 3.75
CA ILE A 266 -13.84 -4.38 4.47
C ILE A 266 -13.74 -4.50 5.98
N LEU A 267 -12.77 -5.27 6.50
CA LEU A 267 -12.64 -5.50 7.94
C LEU A 267 -12.49 -4.17 8.70
N GLY A 268 -13.37 -3.98 9.67
CA GLY A 268 -13.36 -2.84 10.60
C GLY A 268 -13.92 -1.53 10.04
N TYR A 269 -14.33 -1.49 8.77
CA TYR A 269 -15.03 -0.36 8.18
C TYR A 269 -16.52 -0.34 8.56
N GLN A 270 -17.14 0.82 8.41
CA GLN A 270 -18.52 1.08 8.84
C GLN A 270 -19.46 1.29 7.66
N GLU A 271 -20.75 1.08 7.87
CA GLU A 271 -21.79 1.53 6.93
C GLU A 271 -21.59 2.98 6.51
N GLY A 272 -21.62 3.23 5.20
CA GLY A 272 -21.38 4.54 4.58
C GLY A 272 -19.92 4.82 4.24
N ASP A 273 -18.97 4.02 4.70
CA ASP A 273 -17.57 4.17 4.32
C ASP A 273 -17.34 3.75 2.86
N ALA A 274 -16.37 4.42 2.23
CA ALA A 274 -15.91 4.12 0.88
C ALA A 274 -14.39 4.04 0.82
N ILE A 275 -13.88 3.04 0.10
CA ILE A 275 -12.49 2.61 0.14
C ILE A 275 -12.05 2.35 -1.29
N ASP A 276 -10.93 2.94 -1.70
CA ASP A 276 -10.28 2.56 -2.95
C ASP A 276 -9.30 1.43 -2.61
N TRP A 277 -9.45 0.25 -3.22
CA TRP A 277 -8.65 -0.94 -2.95
C TRP A 277 -8.20 -1.61 -4.24
N ARG A 278 -7.01 -2.20 -4.27
CA ARG A 278 -6.52 -2.90 -5.46
C ARG A 278 -6.97 -4.36 -5.40
N ILE A 279 -7.84 -4.77 -6.32
CA ILE A 279 -8.37 -6.13 -6.46
C ILE A 279 -7.98 -6.66 -7.83
N SER A 280 -7.28 -7.80 -7.89
CA SER A 280 -6.86 -8.43 -9.15
C SER A 280 -6.21 -7.43 -10.15
N ASP A 281 -5.26 -6.63 -9.64
CA ASP A 281 -4.55 -5.59 -10.39
C ASP A 281 -5.38 -4.43 -10.96
N ARG A 282 -6.60 -4.22 -10.45
CA ARG A 282 -7.38 -3.02 -10.73
C ARG A 282 -7.76 -2.30 -9.45
N THR A 283 -7.73 -0.98 -9.49
CA THR A 283 -8.27 -0.17 -8.40
C THR A 283 -9.78 -0.18 -8.49
N ARG A 284 -10.43 -0.73 -7.48
CA ARG A 284 -11.89 -0.75 -7.33
C ARG A 284 -12.31 0.08 -6.14
N ARG A 285 -13.50 0.67 -6.23
CA ARG A 285 -14.13 1.38 -5.13
C ARG A 285 -15.13 0.48 -4.44
N ILE A 286 -14.93 0.26 -3.15
CA ILE A 286 -15.81 -0.53 -2.29
C ILE A 286 -16.56 0.44 -1.38
N GLU A 287 -17.88 0.42 -1.38
CA GLU A 287 -18.71 1.16 -0.42
C GLU A 287 -19.47 0.17 0.46
N ILE A 288 -19.35 0.33 1.79
CA ILE A 288 -20.11 -0.48 2.74
C ILE A 288 -21.54 0.06 2.76
N ARG A 289 -22.46 -0.57 2.02
CA ARG A 289 -23.87 -0.11 1.95
C ARG A 289 -24.60 -0.41 3.24
N LYS A 290 -24.43 -1.62 3.77
CA LYS A 290 -25.12 -2.07 4.98
C LYS A 290 -24.41 -3.24 5.64
N VAL A 291 -24.41 -3.29 6.97
CA VAL A 291 -24.06 -4.48 7.76
C VAL A 291 -25.37 -5.22 8.04
N LEU A 292 -25.54 -6.36 7.36
CA LEU A 292 -26.74 -7.18 7.41
C LEU A 292 -26.79 -8.04 8.67
N TYR A 293 -25.61 -8.46 9.15
CA TYR A 293 -25.43 -9.23 10.37
C TYR A 293 -24.06 -8.92 10.97
N GLN A 294 -24.01 -8.74 12.29
CA GLN A 294 -22.78 -8.62 13.06
C GLN A 294 -22.90 -9.52 14.30
N PRO A 295 -21.91 -10.39 14.60
CA PRO A 295 -21.94 -11.25 15.78
C PRO A 295 -22.17 -10.50 17.08
N GLU A 296 -21.46 -9.40 17.32
CA GLU A 296 -21.53 -8.65 18.56
C GLU A 296 -22.90 -7.99 18.77
N ALA A 297 -23.50 -7.43 17.72
CA ALA A 297 -24.87 -6.92 17.76
C ALA A 297 -25.91 -8.01 18.05
N ALA A 298 -25.63 -9.26 17.65
CA ALA A 298 -26.46 -10.43 17.95
C ALA A 298 -26.16 -11.06 19.34
N GLY A 299 -25.18 -10.54 20.08
CA GLY A 299 -24.77 -11.07 21.39
C GLY A 299 -23.78 -12.25 21.33
N HIS A 300 -23.23 -12.55 20.16
CA HIS A 300 -22.26 -13.63 19.93
C HIS A 300 -20.80 -13.14 20.05
N PHE A 301 -20.38 -12.75 21.25
CA PHE A 301 -19.07 -12.10 21.49
C PHE A 301 -17.82 -13.00 21.39
N HIS A 302 -17.96 -14.26 20.96
CA HIS A 302 -16.87 -15.25 20.95
C HIS A 302 -16.65 -15.89 19.58
N LEU A 303 -17.48 -15.54 18.59
CA LEU A 303 -17.31 -16.00 17.22
C LEU A 303 -16.08 -15.37 16.58
#